data_AF-A0A819MS05-F1
#
_entry.id   AF-A0A819MS05-F1
#
_cell.length_a   1.000
_cell.length_b   1.000
_cell.length_c   1.000
_cell.angle_alpha   90.00
_cell.angle_beta   90.00
_cell.angle_gamma   90.00
#
_symmetry.space_group_name_H-M   'P 1'
#
loop_
_entity.id
_entity.type
_entity.pdbx_description
1 polymer ?
#
loop_
_entity_poly.entity_id
_entity_poly.type
_entity_poly.pdbx_seq_one_letter_code
_entity_poly.pdbx_strand_id
1 'polypeptide(L)'
;TSLSAAYKRADGRKIDGRRVVVDVERGRTVKGWRPRRLGGGLGSTRRGGLPGGKRTVGDDRRRSASRDRKRRSRSRDRRRSRSREHKRRRTRSRSNERRSDRRSSRDRQDSSRRRSR
;
A
#
# COMPACT_ATOMS: atom_id res chain seq x y z
N THR A 1 -37.09 2.08 -26.51
CA THR A 1 -35.76 2.65 -26.17
C THR A 1 -34.92 2.69 -27.44
N SER A 2 -34.26 3.81 -27.76
CA SER A 2 -33.55 3.97 -29.05
C SER A 2 -32.08 3.53 -28.99
N LEU A 3 -31.50 3.18 -30.15
CA LEU A 3 -30.09 2.77 -30.31
C LEU A 3 -29.11 3.80 -29.72
N SER A 4 -29.36 5.09 -29.94
CA SER A 4 -28.54 6.20 -29.42
C SER A 4 -28.54 6.26 -27.89
N ALA A 5 -29.69 6.00 -27.25
CA ALA A 5 -29.79 5.98 -25.81
C ALA A 5 -29.04 4.78 -25.20
N ALA A 6 -29.11 3.62 -25.85
CA ALA A 6 -28.40 2.42 -25.42
C ALA A 6 -26.87 2.60 -25.50
N TYR A 7 -26.35 3.13 -26.61
CA TYR A 7 -24.92 3.38 -26.78
C TYR A 7 -24.35 4.30 -25.69
N LYS A 8 -25.09 5.36 -25.32
CA LYS A 8 -24.65 6.33 -24.30
C LYS A 8 -24.67 5.78 -22.88
N ARG A 9 -25.61 4.89 -22.55
CA ARG A 9 -25.91 4.52 -21.15
C ARG A 9 -25.56 3.08 -20.79
N ALA A 10 -25.52 2.17 -21.77
CA ALA A 10 -25.36 0.74 -21.51
C ALA A 10 -23.90 0.26 -21.63
N ASP A 11 -22.98 1.08 -22.14
CA ASP A 11 -21.57 0.70 -22.21
C ASP A 11 -21.00 0.44 -20.80
N GLY A 12 -20.36 -0.71 -20.63
CA GLY A 12 -19.79 -1.12 -19.37
C GLY A 12 -20.80 -1.53 -18.29
N ARG A 13 -22.11 -1.62 -18.62
CA ARG A 13 -23.14 -2.20 -17.75
C ARG A 13 -22.77 -3.65 -17.44
N LYS A 14 -23.08 -4.10 -16.22
CA LYS A 14 -22.86 -5.49 -15.83
C LYS A 14 -24.08 -6.34 -16.19
N ILE A 15 -23.82 -7.43 -16.90
CA ILE A 15 -24.78 -8.51 -17.16
C ILE A 15 -24.09 -9.79 -16.66
N ASP A 16 -24.76 -10.56 -15.81
CA ASP A 16 -24.21 -11.77 -15.17
C ASP A 16 -22.83 -11.54 -14.51
N GLY A 17 -22.69 -10.39 -13.84
CA GLY A 17 -21.46 -9.99 -13.16
C GLY A 17 -20.31 -9.54 -14.07
N ARG A 18 -20.47 -9.60 -15.40
CA ARG A 18 -19.45 -9.21 -16.38
C ARG A 18 -19.81 -7.89 -17.07
N ARG A 19 -18.83 -7.00 -17.25
CA ARG A 19 -19.04 -5.74 -17.99
C ARG A 19 -19.10 -6.05 -19.48
N VAL A 20 -20.19 -5.65 -20.11
CA VAL A 20 -20.35 -5.76 -21.57
C VAL A 20 -19.97 -4.46 -22.24
N VAL A 21 -19.36 -4.54 -23.42
CA VAL A 21 -19.13 -3.38 -24.29
C VAL A 21 -20.35 -3.24 -25.20
N VAL A 22 -20.82 -2.02 -25.36
CA VAL A 22 -21.93 -1.72 -26.28
C VAL A 22 -21.38 -0.89 -27.41
N ASP A 23 -21.63 -1.32 -28.64
CA ASP A 23 -21.19 -0.62 -29.83
C ASP A 23 -22.29 -0.59 -30.89
N VAL A 24 -22.13 0.28 -31.88
CA VAL A 24 -22.98 0.30 -33.07
C VAL A 24 -22.53 -0.75 -34.08
N GLU A 25 -23.42 -1.11 -35.01
CA GLU A 25 -23.11 -2.03 -36.11
C GLU A 25 -22.11 -1.40 -37.09
N ARG A 26 -20.81 -1.68 -36.91
CA ARG A 26 -19.72 -1.05 -37.71
C ARG A 26 -19.49 -1.66 -39.08
N GLY A 27 -19.82 -2.95 -39.27
CA GLY A 27 -19.49 -3.67 -40.50
C GLY A 27 -20.13 -3.11 -41.76
N ARG A 28 -21.29 -2.46 -41.62
CA ARG A 28 -22.02 -1.84 -42.73
C ARG A 28 -21.90 -0.31 -42.76
N THR A 29 -21.52 0.31 -41.65
CA THR A 29 -21.61 1.77 -41.46
C THR A 29 -20.25 2.47 -41.48
N VAL A 30 -19.16 1.77 -41.20
CA VAL A 30 -17.82 2.37 -41.10
C VAL A 30 -16.97 1.95 -42.28
N LYS A 31 -16.60 2.91 -43.13
CA LYS A 31 -15.69 2.70 -44.27
C LYS A 31 -14.34 2.15 -43.77
N GLY A 32 -13.85 1.10 -44.42
CA GLY A 32 -12.58 0.46 -44.08
C GLY A 32 -12.62 -0.41 -42.81
N TRP A 33 -13.80 -0.67 -42.24
CA TRP A 33 -13.91 -1.57 -41.10
C TRP A 33 -13.56 -3.01 -41.48
N ARG A 34 -12.68 -3.63 -40.67
CA ARG A 34 -12.38 -5.06 -40.75
C ARG A 34 -12.55 -5.69 -39.37
N PRO A 35 -13.20 -6.86 -39.24
CA PRO A 35 -13.29 -7.57 -37.98
C PRO A 35 -11.91 -8.05 -37.54
N ARG A 36 -11.77 -8.37 -36.25
CA ARG A 36 -10.46 -8.73 -35.67
C ARG A 36 -9.81 -9.97 -36.30
N ARG A 37 -10.61 -10.92 -36.78
CA ARG A 37 -10.12 -12.10 -37.50
C ARG A 37 -9.41 -11.77 -38.83
N LEU A 38 -9.64 -10.58 -39.38
CA LEU A 38 -9.01 -10.06 -40.60
C LEU A 38 -7.98 -8.98 -40.30
N GLY A 39 -7.41 -8.95 -39.09
CA GLY A 39 -6.36 -8.01 -38.69
C GLY A 39 -6.84 -6.61 -38.31
N GLY A 40 -8.15 -6.35 -38.25
CA GLY A 40 -8.71 -5.09 -37.77
C GLY A 40 -9.27 -5.18 -36.34
N GLY A 41 -10.46 -4.60 -36.14
CA GLY A 41 -11.24 -4.67 -34.90
C GLY A 41 -10.83 -3.66 -33.82
N LEU A 42 -11.79 -3.35 -32.93
CA LEU A 42 -11.59 -2.49 -31.77
C LEU A 42 -11.29 -3.32 -30.52
N GLY A 43 -10.51 -2.73 -29.59
CA GLY A 43 -10.14 -3.33 -28.32
C GLY A 43 -8.73 -3.92 -28.30
N SER A 44 -7.94 -3.55 -27.29
CA SER A 44 -6.54 -3.97 -27.13
C SER A 44 -6.33 -5.07 -26.09
N THR A 45 -7.40 -5.69 -25.58
CA THR A 45 -7.34 -6.62 -24.42
C THR A 45 -6.41 -7.82 -24.62
N ARG A 46 -6.01 -8.11 -25.87
CA ARG A 46 -5.03 -9.15 -26.22
C ARG A 46 -3.82 -8.63 -27.01
N ARG A 47 -3.53 -7.32 -27.01
CA ARG A 47 -2.16 -6.86 -27.33
C ARG A 47 -1.32 -7.22 -26.10
N GLY A 48 -0.41 -8.17 -26.25
CA GLY A 48 0.33 -8.78 -25.15
C GLY A 48 0.87 -7.77 -24.14
N GLY A 49 0.59 -8.03 -22.87
CA GLY A 49 1.56 -7.90 -21.77
C GLY A 49 2.30 -6.59 -21.52
N LEU A 50 1.93 -5.45 -22.11
CA LEU A 50 2.52 -4.17 -21.68
C LEU A 50 1.85 -3.71 -20.38
N PRO A 51 2.61 -3.15 -19.41
CA PRO A 51 2.13 -2.80 -18.07
C PRO A 51 1.28 -1.51 -18.07
N GLY A 52 0.39 -1.38 -19.06
CA GLY A 52 -0.42 -0.19 -19.32
C GLY A 52 -1.83 -0.51 -19.84
N GLY A 53 -2.33 -1.75 -19.66
CA GLY A 53 -3.75 -2.03 -19.86
C GLY A 53 -4.60 -1.04 -19.06
N LYS A 54 -5.71 -0.53 -19.64
CA LYS A 54 -6.60 0.43 -18.99
C LYS A 54 -7.03 -0.12 -17.63
N ARG A 55 -6.44 0.43 -16.56
CA ARG A 55 -6.72 0.01 -15.18
C ARG A 55 -8.20 0.22 -14.93
N THR A 56 -8.86 -0.81 -14.44
CA THR A 56 -10.26 -0.67 -14.03
C THR A 56 -10.29 0.02 -12.66
N VAL A 57 -11.38 0.73 -12.35
CA VAL A 57 -11.59 1.32 -11.02
C VAL A 57 -11.41 0.28 -9.90
N GLY A 58 -11.71 -1.00 -10.18
CA GLY A 58 -11.47 -2.10 -9.25
C GLY A 58 -9.98 -2.41 -9.00
N ASP A 59 -9.12 -2.28 -10.02
CA ASP A 59 -7.67 -2.45 -9.87
C ASP A 59 -7.06 -1.33 -9.04
N ASP A 60 -7.44 -0.07 -9.31
CA ASP A 60 -6.94 1.08 -8.54
C ASP A 60 -7.37 1.00 -7.07
N ARG A 61 -8.61 0.58 -6.77
CA ARG A 61 -9.08 0.32 -5.39
C ARG A 61 -8.33 -0.80 -4.69
N ARG A 62 -7.99 -1.89 -5.39
CA ARG A 62 -7.20 -2.99 -4.82
C ARG A 62 -5.76 -2.56 -4.52
N ARG A 63 -5.17 -1.77 -5.42
CA ARG A 63 -3.83 -1.20 -5.25
C ARG A 63 -3.78 -0.18 -4.10
N SER A 64 -4.76 0.71 -3.98
CA SER A 64 -4.82 1.68 -2.87
C SER A 64 -4.95 0.96 -1.53
N ALA A 65 -5.88 0.01 -1.41
CA ALA A 65 -6.05 -0.81 -0.21
C ALA A 65 -4.76 -1.55 0.19
N SER A 66 -4.03 -2.08 -0.81
CA SER A 66 -2.76 -2.76 -0.58
C SER A 66 -1.67 -1.81 -0.08
N ARG A 67 -1.59 -0.59 -0.64
CA ARG A 67 -0.67 0.45 -0.21
C ARG A 67 -0.97 0.91 1.22
N ASP A 68 -2.24 1.08 1.59
CA ASP A 68 -2.64 1.49 2.93
C ASP A 68 -2.33 0.44 3.98
N ARG A 69 -2.58 -0.85 3.68
CA ARG A 69 -2.15 -1.96 4.54
C ARG A 69 -0.64 -1.94 4.78
N LYS A 70 0.14 -1.75 3.72
CA LYS A 70 1.61 -1.66 3.82
C LYS A 70 2.08 -0.45 4.64
N ARG A 71 1.44 0.71 4.46
CA ARG A 71 1.71 1.92 5.26
C ARG A 71 1.40 1.67 6.74
N ARG A 72 0.27 1.03 7.06
CA ARG A 72 -0.16 0.73 8.43
C ARG A 72 0.78 -0.27 9.11
N SER A 73 1.20 -1.33 8.42
CA SER A 73 2.20 -2.28 8.92
C SER A 73 3.53 -1.57 9.24
N ARG A 74 4.09 -0.81 8.30
CA ARG A 74 5.33 -0.05 8.53
C ARG A 74 5.24 0.93 9.69
N SER A 75 4.09 1.59 9.87
CA SER A 75 3.85 2.49 11.00
C SER A 75 3.85 1.74 12.34
N ARG A 76 3.22 0.56 12.38
CA ARG A 76 3.20 -0.31 13.56
C ARG A 76 4.62 -0.81 13.92
N ASP A 77 5.40 -1.21 12.93
CA ASP A 77 6.79 -1.66 13.14
C ASP A 77 7.68 -0.54 13.67
N ARG A 78 7.56 0.68 13.12
CA ARG A 78 8.28 1.86 13.64
C ARG A 78 7.93 2.16 15.10
N ARG A 79 6.64 2.10 15.47
CA ARG A 79 6.19 2.29 16.86
C ARG A 79 6.78 1.21 17.78
N ARG A 80 6.80 -0.05 17.33
CA ARG A 80 7.38 -1.17 18.07
C ARG A 80 8.88 -0.98 18.29
N SER A 81 9.63 -0.55 17.28
CA SER A 81 11.06 -0.27 17.39
C SER A 81 11.35 0.87 18.36
N ARG A 82 10.62 1.99 18.27
CA ARG A 82 10.74 3.12 19.22
C ARG A 82 10.46 2.70 20.66
N SER A 83 9.42 1.88 20.89
CA SER A 83 9.10 1.36 22.22
C SER A 83 10.22 0.47 22.78
N ARG A 84 10.80 -0.42 21.95
CA ARG A 84 11.94 -1.27 22.34
C ARG A 84 13.17 -0.42 22.69
N GLU A 85 13.45 0.61 21.91
CA GLU A 85 14.56 1.53 22.18
C GLU A 85 14.36 2.29 23.50
N HIS A 86 13.15 2.82 23.72
CA HIS A 86 12.83 3.52 24.96
C HIS A 86 13.01 2.61 26.19
N LYS A 87 12.56 1.35 26.10
CA LYS A 87 12.79 0.36 27.17
C LYS A 87 14.28 0.13 27.42
N ARG A 88 15.09 -0.04 26.35
CA ARG A 88 16.55 -0.22 26.45
C ARG A 88 17.25 0.99 27.10
N ARG A 89 16.83 2.22 26.75
CA ARG A 89 17.35 3.45 27.38
C ARG A 89 17.00 3.46 28.86
N ARG A 90 15.75 3.18 29.22
CA ARG A 90 15.30 3.13 30.63
C ARG A 90 16.06 2.10 31.46
N THR A 91 16.35 0.91 30.91
CA THR A 91 17.15 -0.11 31.60
C THR A 91 18.60 0.32 31.80
N ARG A 92 19.19 1.01 30.80
CA ARG A 92 20.55 1.54 30.92
C ARG A 92 20.64 2.65 31.97
N SER A 93 19.70 3.59 31.99
CA SER A 93 19.64 4.66 33.01
C SER A 93 19.58 4.09 34.43
N ARG A 94 18.66 3.15 34.68
CA ARG A 94 18.55 2.46 35.98
C ARG A 94 19.83 1.71 36.37
N SER A 95 20.53 1.14 35.39
CA SER A 95 21.80 0.44 35.65
C SER A 95 22.93 1.41 35.99
N ASN A 96 22.96 2.58 35.36
CA ASN A 96 23.92 3.64 35.67
C ASN A 96 23.68 4.26 37.05
N GLU A 97 22.42 4.53 37.42
CA GLU A 97 22.06 5.02 38.76
C GLU A 97 22.58 4.06 39.84
N ARG A 98 22.27 2.76 39.72
CA ARG A 98 22.77 1.73 40.65
C ARG A 98 24.30 1.68 40.72
N ARG A 99 25.00 1.94 39.62
CA ARG A 99 26.47 2.01 39.59
C ARG A 99 26.99 3.27 40.29
N SER A 100 26.35 4.42 40.09
CA SER A 100 26.67 5.67 40.79
C SER A 100 26.44 5.57 42.29
N ASP A 101 25.32 4.98 42.74
CA ASP A 101 25.02 4.79 44.17
C ASP A 101 26.07 3.93 44.86
N ARG A 102 26.50 2.85 44.19
CA ARG A 102 27.59 1.98 44.67
C ARG A 102 28.93 2.71 44.75
N ARG A 103 29.23 3.60 43.79
CA ARG A 103 30.45 4.44 43.82
C ARG A 103 30.38 5.44 44.97
N SER A 104 29.29 6.20 45.07
CA SER A 104 29.08 7.18 46.15
C SER A 104 29.16 6.53 47.54
N SER A 105 28.62 5.32 47.71
CA SER A 105 28.71 4.58 48.97
C SER A 105 30.14 4.19 49.32
N ARG A 106 30.97 3.81 48.33
CA ARG A 106 32.40 3.54 48.53
C ARG A 106 33.17 4.81 48.88
N ASP A 107 32.90 5.92 48.20
CA ASP A 107 33.56 7.20 48.45
C ASP A 107 33.27 7.72 49.86
N ARG A 108 32.04 7.55 50.35
CA ARG A 108 31.65 7.87 51.74
C ARG A 108 32.39 6.99 52.75
N GLN A 109 32.54 5.69 52.49
CA GLN A 109 33.28 4.78 53.36
C GLN A 109 34.78 5.14 53.41
N ASP A 110 35.41 5.46 52.27
CA ASP A 110 36.82 5.89 52.24
C ASP A 110 37.01 7.21 53.01
N SER A 111 36.10 8.17 52.80
CA SER A 111 36.11 9.45 53.50
C SER A 111 35.96 9.28 55.01
N SER A 112 35.08 8.37 55.48
CA SER A 112 34.96 8.08 56.91
C SER A 112 36.23 7.47 57.49
N ARG A 113 36.88 6.54 56.77
CA ARG A 113 38.10 5.87 57.23
C ARG A 113 39.28 6.83 57.35
N ARG A 114 39.39 7.80 56.43
CA ARG A 114 40.42 8.86 56.48
C ARG A 114 40.23 9.83 57.64
N ARG A 115 38.99 10.06 58.09
CA ARG A 115 38.64 10.98 59.18
C ARG A 115 38.81 10.35 60.58
N SER A 116 39.02 9.04 60.64
CA SER A 116 39.21 8.26 61.87
C SER A 116 40.69 7.95 62.17
N ARG A 117 41.62 8.47 61.36
CA ARG A 117 43.08 8.46 61.58
C ARG A 117 43.53 9.85 61.95
#